data_AF-A0A382CMN8-F1
#
_entry.id   AF-A0A382CMN8-F1
#
_cell.length_a   1.000
_cell.length_b   1.000
_cell.length_c   1.000
_cell.angle_alpha   90.00
_cell.angle_beta   90.00
_cell.angle_gamma   90.00
#
_symmetry.space_group_name_H-M   'P 1'
#
loop_
_entity.id
_entity.type
_entity.pdbx_description
1 polymer ?
#
loop_
_entity_poly.entity_id
_entity_poly.type
_entity_poly.pdbx_seq_one_letter_code
_entity_poly.pdbx_strand_id
1 'polypeptide(L)'
;MKRISRRKFLKSTGAGASLMMLPGSTFSQMIQQPGKFTDFRALVCVFLFGGNDSFNMLVPRSNAEYNVYADSRQNLAIARGGLLPIQPLNPDGSLYGLHPSMNAMHSLFESQRAAFVANVGPLIEPTTKEQYRNKSVKLPPQLFSHNDQQAQWQTLRGQKPSKTGWAGRVADLLRLNVSNQRLAINVSLSGNQLMQESEAAGSYVIGPNGPLAFLGFDTERPSSMNYLPDKQRIVFNQIISANYTNLYEQAFAEIQGRAIANVDSVNSAFNSAPPLTTPFPTSSLSQQLKTVARLISVRESLQMKRQIFFVATGGFDSHDDQIQNQPGLLSNVSESINAFYNATIELGVSSEV
;
A
#
# COMPACT_ATOMS: atom_id res chain seq x y z
N MET A 1 19.20 61.22 -0.03
CA MET A 1 18.99 59.76 -0.23
C MET A 1 17.59 59.38 0.27
N LYS A 2 16.68 58.94 -0.62
CA LYS A 2 15.31 58.55 -0.24
C LYS A 2 15.32 57.13 0.35
N ARG A 3 14.83 56.96 1.58
CA ARG A 3 14.71 55.65 2.26
C ARG A 3 13.68 54.76 1.55
N ILE A 4 14.09 53.55 1.16
CA ILE A 4 13.19 52.51 0.63
C ILE A 4 12.40 51.93 1.81
N SER A 5 11.06 51.91 1.72
CA SER A 5 10.23 51.30 2.75
C SER A 5 10.14 49.77 2.54
N ARG A 6 10.06 49.01 3.65
CA ARG A 6 9.96 47.53 3.66
C ARG A 6 8.91 46.98 2.69
N ARG A 7 7.78 47.67 2.54
CA ARG A 7 6.70 47.28 1.63
C ARG A 7 7.06 47.43 0.14
N LYS A 8 7.91 48.42 -0.21
CA LYS A 8 8.43 48.58 -1.57
C LYS A 8 9.49 47.54 -1.89
N PHE A 9 10.36 47.20 -0.92
CA PHE A 9 11.33 46.11 -1.07
C PHE A 9 10.64 44.75 -1.33
N LEU A 10 9.60 44.42 -0.55
CA LEU A 10 8.85 43.17 -0.71
C LEU A 10 8.01 43.12 -2.00
N LYS A 11 7.57 44.27 -2.52
CA LYS A 11 6.91 44.32 -3.84
C LYS A 11 7.91 44.22 -4.99
N SER A 12 9.13 44.74 -4.85
CA SER A 12 10.18 44.61 -5.87
C SER A 12 10.77 43.21 -5.96
N THR A 13 10.76 42.42 -4.89
CA THR A 13 11.17 41.00 -4.92
C THR A 13 10.07 40.06 -5.44
N GLY A 14 8.82 40.52 -5.57
CA GLY A 14 7.70 39.74 -6.11
C GLY A 14 7.52 39.78 -7.63
N ALA A 15 8.35 40.55 -8.36
CA ALA A 15 8.20 40.77 -9.81
C ALA A 15 9.48 40.41 -10.60
N GLY A 16 10.14 39.32 -10.23
CA GLY A 16 11.29 38.75 -10.93
C GLY A 16 11.08 37.29 -11.27
N ALA A 17 10.02 36.98 -12.03
CA ALA A 17 9.80 35.66 -12.59
C ALA A 17 10.33 35.64 -14.03
N SER A 18 11.45 34.95 -14.25
CA SER A 18 11.77 34.26 -15.52
C SER A 18 13.21 33.71 -15.46
N LEU A 19 13.39 32.52 -14.91
CA LEU A 19 14.54 31.69 -15.27
C LEU A 19 14.05 30.27 -15.57
N MET A 20 14.55 29.77 -16.68
CA MET A 20 14.15 28.55 -17.37
C MET A 20 14.19 27.32 -16.45
N MET A 21 13.17 26.49 -16.56
CA MET A 21 13.08 25.19 -15.91
C MET A 21 14.12 24.25 -16.53
N LEU A 22 15.16 23.94 -15.76
CA LEU A 22 16.01 22.76 -15.94
C LEU A 22 15.58 21.71 -14.90
N PRO A 23 15.43 20.43 -15.26
CA PRO A 23 15.27 19.37 -14.26
C PRO A 23 16.58 19.25 -13.46
N GLY A 24 16.52 19.42 -12.14
CA GLY A 24 17.67 19.12 -11.26
C GLY A 24 18.20 20.25 -10.36
N SER A 25 17.56 21.41 -10.25
CA SER A 25 17.97 22.43 -9.26
C SER A 25 17.08 22.39 -8.02
N THR A 26 17.68 22.05 -6.89
CA THR A 26 17.08 21.97 -5.56
C THR A 26 16.70 23.36 -5.06
N PHE A 27 15.40 23.61 -4.88
CA PHE A 27 14.97 24.67 -3.96
C PHE A 27 15.32 24.24 -2.54
N SER A 28 16.47 24.68 -2.05
CA SER A 28 16.75 24.74 -0.61
C SER A 28 15.90 25.86 -0.02
N GLN A 29 14.58 25.63 0.09
CA GLN A 29 13.84 26.27 1.17
C GLN A 29 14.49 25.79 2.47
N MET A 30 14.80 26.71 3.38
CA MET A 30 15.15 26.39 4.76
C MET A 30 13.93 25.72 5.41
N ILE A 31 13.73 24.43 5.10
CA ILE A 31 12.95 23.52 5.90
C ILE A 31 13.83 23.31 7.13
N GLN A 32 13.41 23.89 8.26
CA GLN A 32 13.90 23.52 9.57
C GLN A 32 13.94 21.99 9.60
N GLN A 33 15.15 21.38 9.64
CA GLN A 33 15.30 19.93 9.53
C GLN A 33 14.37 19.28 10.54
N PRO A 34 13.25 18.68 10.11
CA PRO A 34 12.32 18.10 11.06
C PRO A 34 13.07 16.94 11.74
N GLY A 35 12.87 16.79 13.04
CA GLY A 35 13.59 15.76 13.81
C GLY A 35 13.51 14.40 13.12
N LYS A 36 14.63 13.66 13.10
CA LYS A 36 14.63 12.30 12.54
C LYS A 36 13.77 11.40 13.42
N PHE A 37 13.00 10.51 12.79
CA PHE A 37 12.27 9.48 13.53
C PHE A 37 13.25 8.49 14.14
N THR A 38 13.06 8.17 15.42
CA THR A 38 13.90 7.20 16.15
C THR A 38 13.23 5.84 16.25
N ASP A 39 11.90 5.80 16.28
CA ASP A 39 11.06 4.60 16.34
C ASP A 39 10.73 4.03 14.96
N PHE A 40 10.29 2.77 14.93
CA PHE A 40 9.77 2.11 13.75
C PHE A 40 8.24 2.11 13.76
N ARG A 41 7.63 2.45 12.62
CA ARG A 41 6.20 2.31 12.36
C ARG A 41 5.97 1.80 10.94
N ALA A 42 5.07 0.84 10.80
CA ALA A 42 4.61 0.37 9.51
C ALA A 42 3.10 0.51 9.38
N LEU A 43 2.64 0.48 8.13
CA LEU A 43 1.26 0.26 7.77
C LEU A 43 1.25 -0.78 6.65
N VAL A 44 0.42 -1.82 6.77
CA VAL A 44 0.21 -2.79 5.70
C VAL A 44 -1.18 -2.63 5.11
N CYS A 45 -1.25 -2.15 3.88
CA CYS A 45 -2.49 -2.08 3.12
C CYS A 45 -2.72 -3.39 2.39
N VAL A 46 -3.79 -4.11 2.77
CA VAL A 46 -4.30 -5.27 2.02
C VAL A 46 -5.43 -4.79 1.10
N PHE A 47 -5.15 -4.72 -0.20
CA PHE A 47 -6.14 -4.27 -1.18
C PHE A 47 -6.89 -5.45 -1.83
N LEU A 48 -8.21 -5.34 -1.91
CA LEU A 48 -9.09 -6.37 -2.48
C LEU A 48 -9.58 -5.95 -3.88
N PHE A 49 -8.89 -6.43 -4.92
CA PHE A 49 -9.25 -6.12 -6.31
C PHE A 49 -10.53 -6.82 -6.76
N GLY A 50 -11.40 -6.08 -7.44
CA GLY A 50 -12.66 -6.55 -8.00
C GLY A 50 -13.89 -5.90 -7.37
N GLY A 51 -13.84 -5.51 -6.10
CA GLY A 51 -14.97 -4.90 -5.41
C GLY A 51 -15.64 -5.89 -4.48
N ASN A 52 -15.03 -6.11 -3.31
CA ASN A 52 -15.59 -6.99 -2.30
C ASN A 52 -16.97 -6.48 -1.86
N ASP A 53 -17.94 -7.36 -1.96
CA ASP A 53 -19.25 -7.15 -1.41
C ASP A 53 -19.22 -7.20 0.12
N SER A 54 -18.99 -6.03 0.73
CA SER A 54 -18.85 -5.86 2.17
C SER A 54 -20.12 -6.20 2.95
N PHE A 55 -21.29 -6.15 2.31
CA PHE A 55 -22.55 -6.48 2.96
C PHE A 55 -22.74 -7.99 3.17
N ASN A 56 -21.93 -8.84 2.50
CA ASN A 56 -21.82 -10.27 2.83
C ASN A 56 -20.61 -10.56 3.73
N MET A 57 -19.77 -9.56 4.03
CA MET A 57 -18.62 -9.70 4.92
C MET A 57 -18.99 -9.37 6.38
N LEU A 58 -19.68 -8.24 6.60
CA LEU A 58 -20.18 -7.78 7.88
C LEU A 58 -21.70 -7.58 7.76
N VAL A 59 -22.46 -8.43 8.44
CA VAL A 59 -23.91 -8.57 8.24
C VAL A 59 -24.66 -8.19 9.51
N PRO A 60 -25.72 -7.36 9.44
CA PRO A 60 -26.57 -7.11 10.59
C PRO A 60 -27.28 -8.39 11.04
N ARG A 61 -27.43 -8.56 12.35
CA ARG A 61 -28.06 -9.70 13.00
C ARG A 61 -29.25 -9.32 13.86
N SER A 62 -29.60 -8.05 14.00
CA SER A 62 -30.87 -7.66 14.62
C SER A 62 -32.04 -8.03 13.68
N ASN A 63 -33.23 -8.33 14.21
CA ASN A 63 -34.34 -8.89 13.40
C ASN A 63 -34.73 -7.97 12.23
N ALA A 64 -34.94 -6.68 12.49
CA ALA A 64 -35.41 -5.73 11.49
C ALA A 64 -34.34 -5.50 10.41
N GLU A 65 -33.10 -5.26 10.83
CA GLU A 65 -31.97 -4.96 9.96
C GLU A 65 -31.54 -6.18 9.13
N TYR A 66 -31.59 -7.38 9.72
CA TYR A 66 -31.35 -8.62 8.99
C TYR A 66 -32.41 -8.85 7.92
N ASN A 67 -33.69 -8.57 8.20
CA ASN A 67 -34.75 -8.72 7.20
C ASN A 67 -34.54 -7.76 6.01
N VAL A 68 -34.15 -6.50 6.28
CA VAL A 68 -33.78 -5.54 5.22
C VAL A 68 -32.60 -6.04 4.39
N TYR A 69 -31.56 -6.58 5.05
CA TYR A 69 -30.44 -7.22 4.36
C TYR A 69 -30.91 -8.39 3.49
N ALA A 70 -31.67 -9.34 4.06
CA ALA A 70 -32.12 -10.54 3.38
C ALA A 70 -33.00 -10.21 2.16
N ASP A 71 -33.94 -9.27 2.30
CA ASP A 71 -34.81 -8.81 1.22
C ASP A 71 -34.00 -8.15 0.09
N SER A 72 -32.97 -7.37 0.44
CA SER A 72 -32.11 -6.71 -0.54
C SER A 72 -31.18 -7.69 -1.28
N ARG A 73 -30.74 -8.76 -0.61
CA ARG A 73 -29.78 -9.73 -1.14
C ARG A 73 -30.41 -10.94 -1.80
N GLN A 74 -31.65 -11.26 -1.45
CA GLN A 74 -32.38 -12.41 -1.99
C GLN A 74 -31.58 -13.70 -1.84
N ASN A 75 -31.25 -14.38 -2.93
CA ASN A 75 -30.48 -15.61 -2.95
C ASN A 75 -29.03 -15.46 -2.46
N LEU A 76 -28.49 -14.23 -2.39
CA LEU A 76 -27.15 -13.96 -1.85
C LEU A 76 -27.12 -13.82 -0.32
N ALA A 77 -28.29 -13.80 0.33
CA ALA A 77 -28.38 -13.59 1.78
C ALA A 77 -27.80 -14.78 2.55
N ILE A 78 -26.89 -14.49 3.47
CA ILE A 78 -26.37 -15.50 4.39
C ILE A 78 -27.40 -15.74 5.49
N ALA A 79 -27.74 -17.00 5.76
CA ALA A 79 -28.66 -17.36 6.84
C ALA A 79 -28.16 -16.80 8.19
N ARG A 80 -29.04 -16.12 8.93
CA ARG A 80 -28.68 -15.42 10.18
C ARG A 80 -27.98 -16.31 11.21
N GLY A 81 -28.37 -17.58 11.28
CA GLY A 81 -27.77 -18.57 12.17
C GLY A 81 -26.38 -19.05 11.76
N GLY A 82 -25.98 -18.85 10.50
CA GLY A 82 -24.64 -19.17 9.99
C GLY A 82 -23.61 -18.05 10.20
N LEU A 83 -24.05 -16.84 10.51
CA LEU A 83 -23.16 -15.70 10.75
C LEU A 83 -22.38 -15.86 12.06
N LEU A 84 -21.10 -15.50 12.04
CA LEU A 84 -20.23 -15.49 13.22
C LEU A 84 -20.54 -14.26 14.08
N PRO A 85 -21.17 -14.39 15.26
CA PRO A 85 -21.53 -13.25 16.12
C PRO A 85 -20.31 -12.42 16.50
N ILE A 86 -20.36 -11.09 16.40
CA ILE A 86 -19.32 -10.23 16.97
C ILE A 86 -19.86 -9.33 18.08
N GLN A 87 -19.00 -8.95 19.02
CA GLN A 87 -19.32 -8.05 20.14
C GLN A 87 -18.47 -6.78 20.10
N PRO A 88 -18.95 -5.71 19.43
CA PRO A 88 -18.19 -4.46 19.35
C PRO A 88 -17.99 -3.81 20.71
N LEU A 89 -16.77 -3.29 20.96
CA LEU A 89 -16.47 -2.49 22.14
C LEU A 89 -17.30 -1.20 22.23
N ASN A 90 -17.66 -0.65 21.07
CA ASN A 90 -18.49 0.55 20.94
C ASN A 90 -19.76 0.17 20.16
N PRO A 91 -20.79 -0.36 20.83
CA PRO A 91 -22.03 -0.76 20.16
C PRO A 91 -22.84 0.47 19.71
N ASP A 92 -23.45 0.38 18.53
CA ASP A 92 -24.37 1.37 17.96
C ASP A 92 -25.85 1.00 18.18
N GLY A 93 -26.11 -0.07 18.93
CA GLY A 93 -27.44 -0.65 19.15
C GLY A 93 -27.81 -1.77 18.17
N SER A 94 -27.04 -1.97 17.09
CA SER A 94 -27.22 -3.07 16.16
C SER A 94 -26.34 -4.27 16.53
N LEU A 95 -26.87 -5.48 16.30
CA LEU A 95 -26.08 -6.70 16.37
C LEU A 95 -25.47 -6.97 15.01
N TYR A 96 -24.24 -7.46 14.97
CA TYR A 96 -23.54 -7.81 13.73
C TYR A 96 -22.94 -9.22 13.80
N GLY A 97 -22.63 -9.76 12.63
CA GLY A 97 -21.78 -10.95 12.51
C GLY A 97 -21.00 -10.97 11.22
N LEU A 98 -19.91 -11.72 11.22
CA LEU A 98 -19.06 -11.90 10.05
C LEU A 98 -19.52 -13.07 9.19
N HIS A 99 -19.10 -13.06 7.94
CA HIS A 99 -19.23 -14.20 7.03
C HIS A 99 -18.69 -15.50 7.68
N PRO A 100 -19.36 -16.66 7.51
CA PRO A 100 -18.95 -17.94 8.12
C PRO A 100 -17.49 -18.36 7.85
N SER A 101 -16.96 -18.00 6.68
CA SER A 101 -15.57 -18.27 6.29
C SER A 101 -14.51 -17.38 6.94
N MET A 102 -14.89 -16.41 7.79
CA MET A 102 -13.96 -15.43 8.38
C MET A 102 -13.58 -15.75 9.84
N ASN A 103 -13.46 -17.03 10.20
CA ASN A 103 -13.19 -17.47 11.58
C ASN A 103 -11.95 -16.84 12.22
N ALA A 104 -10.89 -16.61 11.44
CA ALA A 104 -9.66 -16.03 11.98
C ALA A 104 -9.81 -14.52 12.24
N MET A 105 -10.47 -13.77 11.35
CA MET A 105 -10.82 -12.37 11.60
C MET A 105 -11.83 -12.20 12.72
N HIS A 106 -12.76 -13.14 12.87
CA HIS A 106 -13.67 -13.21 14.02
C HIS A 106 -12.88 -13.31 15.32
N SER A 107 -11.93 -14.25 15.40
CA SER A 107 -11.01 -14.38 16.55
C SER A 107 -10.20 -13.10 16.83
N LEU A 108 -9.70 -12.43 15.79
CA LEU A 108 -8.99 -11.16 15.94
C LEU A 108 -9.89 -10.04 16.47
N PHE A 109 -11.15 -9.98 16.02
CA PHE A 109 -12.10 -9.00 16.50
C PHE A 109 -12.44 -9.22 17.97
N GLU A 110 -12.80 -10.45 18.34
CA GLU A 110 -13.16 -10.80 19.73
C GLU A 110 -11.97 -10.66 20.69
N SER A 111 -10.74 -10.80 20.19
CA SER A 111 -9.51 -10.51 20.96
C SER A 111 -9.09 -9.03 20.95
N GLN A 112 -9.92 -8.13 20.41
CA GLN A 112 -9.68 -6.68 20.34
C GLN A 112 -8.41 -6.33 19.54
N ARG A 113 -8.18 -7.05 18.45
CA ARG A 113 -7.08 -6.85 17.49
C ARG A 113 -7.56 -6.53 16.08
N ALA A 114 -8.87 -6.47 15.86
CA ALA A 114 -9.47 -5.99 14.63
C ALA A 114 -10.61 -5.01 14.95
N ALA A 115 -10.83 -4.08 14.03
CA ALA A 115 -11.96 -3.16 14.05
C ALA A 115 -12.57 -3.08 12.65
N PHE A 116 -13.88 -2.87 12.58
CA PHE A 116 -14.58 -2.57 11.34
C PHE A 116 -15.00 -1.11 11.33
N VAL A 117 -14.80 -0.45 10.18
CA VAL A 117 -15.33 0.90 9.93
C VAL A 117 -16.36 0.75 8.81
N ALA A 118 -17.64 0.90 9.17
CA ALA A 118 -18.74 0.80 8.22
C ALA A 118 -18.99 2.12 7.49
N ASN A 119 -19.78 2.06 6.41
CA ASN A 119 -20.23 3.23 5.65
C ASN A 119 -19.10 4.11 5.09
N VAL A 120 -17.97 3.49 4.74
CA VAL A 120 -16.85 4.18 4.09
C VAL A 120 -16.96 4.01 2.57
N GLY A 121 -16.85 5.11 1.85
CA GLY A 121 -16.88 5.12 0.39
C GLY A 121 -16.35 6.42 -0.19
N PRO A 122 -16.22 6.49 -1.53
CA PRO A 122 -15.60 7.63 -2.22
C PRO A 122 -16.52 8.85 -2.38
N LEU A 123 -17.70 8.84 -1.74
CA LEU A 123 -18.61 9.98 -1.77
C LEU A 123 -17.95 11.20 -1.13
N ILE A 124 -18.20 12.36 -1.71
CA ILE A 124 -17.57 13.64 -1.31
C ILE A 124 -18.41 14.32 -0.24
N GLU A 125 -19.72 14.18 -0.33
CA GLU A 125 -20.71 14.71 0.60
C GLU A 125 -21.88 13.72 0.72
N PRO A 126 -22.66 13.77 1.82
CA PRO A 126 -23.84 12.94 1.98
C PRO A 126 -24.75 13.04 0.75
N THR A 127 -25.05 11.90 0.13
CA THR A 127 -25.73 11.84 -1.16
C THR A 127 -26.89 10.86 -1.08
N THR A 128 -28.10 11.35 -1.34
CA THR A 128 -29.30 10.50 -1.51
C THR A 128 -29.35 9.93 -2.94
N LYS A 129 -30.14 8.86 -3.11
CA LYS A 129 -30.37 8.25 -4.42
C LYS A 129 -30.98 9.21 -5.44
N GLU A 130 -31.90 10.08 -5.02
CA GLU A 130 -32.50 11.10 -5.88
C GLU A 130 -31.48 12.16 -6.29
N GLN A 131 -30.67 12.65 -5.35
CA GLN A 131 -29.61 13.61 -5.66
C GLN A 131 -28.56 13.04 -6.61
N TYR A 132 -28.20 11.76 -6.45
CA TYR A 132 -27.33 11.06 -7.39
C TYR A 132 -27.94 11.02 -8.81
N ARG A 133 -29.21 10.60 -8.93
CA ARG A 133 -29.93 10.52 -10.22
C ARG A 133 -30.05 11.88 -10.90
N ASN A 134 -30.36 12.91 -10.12
CA ASN A 134 -30.54 14.27 -10.62
C ASN A 134 -29.21 15.03 -10.76
N LYS A 135 -28.07 14.42 -10.36
CA LYS A 135 -26.74 15.04 -10.34
C LYS A 135 -26.74 16.41 -9.63
N SER A 136 -27.51 16.53 -8.54
CA SER A 136 -27.74 17.79 -7.84
C SER A 136 -26.75 18.07 -6.70
N VAL A 137 -25.78 17.19 -6.49
CA VAL A 137 -24.72 17.27 -5.47
C VAL A 137 -23.37 16.94 -6.09
N LYS A 138 -22.27 17.23 -5.39
CA LYS A 138 -20.92 16.88 -5.85
C LYS A 138 -20.69 15.37 -5.78
N LEU A 139 -20.49 14.77 -6.94
CA LEU A 139 -20.18 13.35 -7.07
C LEU A 139 -18.70 13.15 -7.43
N PRO A 140 -18.06 12.07 -6.97
CA PRO A 140 -16.79 11.62 -7.52
C PRO A 140 -16.99 11.22 -9.00
N PRO A 141 -15.92 11.24 -9.82
CA PRO A 141 -16.02 10.85 -11.21
C PRO A 141 -16.40 9.37 -11.33
N GLN A 142 -17.22 9.05 -12.33
CA GLN A 142 -17.48 7.68 -12.78
C GLN A 142 -17.87 6.71 -11.65
N LEU A 143 -18.82 7.11 -10.79
CA LEU A 143 -19.44 6.19 -9.83
C LEU A 143 -19.86 4.89 -10.54
N PHE A 144 -19.60 3.75 -9.89
CA PHE A 144 -19.78 2.38 -10.39
C PHE A 144 -18.72 1.83 -11.36
N SER A 145 -17.77 2.64 -11.84
CA SER A 145 -16.62 2.11 -12.62
C SER A 145 -15.55 1.54 -11.68
N HIS A 146 -15.22 0.24 -11.82
CA HIS A 146 -14.22 -0.41 -10.96
C HIS A 146 -12.88 0.34 -10.96
N ASN A 147 -12.35 0.69 -12.12
CA ASN A 147 -11.04 1.34 -12.22
C ASN A 147 -11.07 2.75 -11.61
N ASP A 148 -12.12 3.53 -11.88
CA ASP A 148 -12.24 4.88 -11.34
C ASP A 148 -12.45 4.86 -9.82
N GLN A 149 -13.28 3.95 -9.30
CA GLN A 149 -13.51 3.84 -7.86
C GLN A 149 -12.26 3.33 -7.12
N GLN A 150 -11.49 2.41 -7.71
CA GLN A 150 -10.18 2.02 -7.18
C GLN A 150 -9.22 3.21 -7.16
N ALA A 151 -9.14 3.99 -8.25
CA ALA A 151 -8.32 5.19 -8.29
C ALA A 151 -8.76 6.22 -7.24
N GLN A 152 -10.05 6.36 -6.96
CA GLN A 152 -10.54 7.22 -5.88
C GLN A 152 -10.05 6.77 -4.51
N TRP A 153 -10.12 5.47 -4.19
CA TRP A 153 -9.58 4.92 -2.95
C TRP A 153 -8.06 5.10 -2.82
N GLN A 154 -7.33 4.90 -3.91
CA GLN A 154 -5.88 5.00 -3.91
C GLN A 154 -5.38 6.47 -3.88
N THR A 155 -6.16 7.41 -4.42
CA THR A 155 -5.74 8.82 -4.51
C THR A 155 -6.33 9.71 -3.42
N LEU A 156 -7.56 9.46 -2.96
CA LEU A 156 -8.32 10.31 -2.04
C LEU A 156 -8.35 11.78 -2.49
N ARG A 157 -8.75 12.02 -3.73
CA ARG A 157 -8.80 13.35 -4.36
C ARG A 157 -10.19 13.84 -4.77
N GLY A 158 -11.23 13.03 -4.54
CA GLY A 158 -12.61 13.39 -4.81
C GLY A 158 -12.84 13.61 -6.31
N GLN A 159 -13.24 14.81 -6.72
CA GLN A 159 -13.62 15.04 -8.13
C GLN A 159 -12.46 15.01 -9.13
N LYS A 160 -11.21 15.14 -8.66
CA LYS A 160 -10.07 15.35 -9.54
C LYS A 160 -9.26 14.07 -9.70
N PRO A 161 -8.95 13.66 -10.94
CA PRO A 161 -7.91 12.67 -11.19
C PRO A 161 -6.58 13.10 -10.56
N SER A 162 -5.77 12.14 -10.18
CA SER A 162 -4.47 12.38 -9.56
C SER A 162 -3.45 11.41 -10.12
N LYS A 163 -2.24 11.92 -10.36
CA LYS A 163 -1.08 11.10 -10.73
C LYS A 163 -0.38 10.51 -9.50
N THR A 164 -0.69 11.02 -8.31
CA THR A 164 -0.11 10.55 -7.05
C THR A 164 -1.18 10.02 -6.10
N GLY A 165 -0.83 8.97 -5.37
CA GLY A 165 -1.65 8.37 -4.34
C GLY A 165 -1.46 9.00 -2.97
N TRP A 166 -2.32 8.64 -2.01
CA TRP A 166 -2.20 9.21 -0.68
C TRP A 166 -0.95 8.73 0.06
N ALA A 167 -0.53 7.47 -0.10
CA ALA A 167 0.69 6.96 0.52
C ALA A 167 1.94 7.53 -0.15
N GLY A 168 1.91 7.75 -1.47
CA GLY A 168 2.98 8.48 -2.18
C GLY A 168 3.21 9.88 -1.63
N ARG A 169 2.13 10.63 -1.39
CA ARG A 169 2.22 11.96 -0.78
C ARG A 169 2.66 11.94 0.68
N VAL A 170 2.30 10.91 1.44
CA VAL A 170 2.85 10.70 2.79
C VAL A 170 4.36 10.47 2.70
N ALA A 171 4.82 9.62 1.78
CA ALA A 171 6.24 9.38 1.59
C ALA A 171 6.99 10.66 1.18
N ASP A 172 6.41 11.49 0.30
CA ASP A 172 6.97 12.79 -0.06
C ASP A 172 7.17 13.68 1.17
N LEU A 173 6.19 13.74 2.08
CA LEU A 173 6.29 14.57 3.28
C LEU A 173 7.33 14.06 4.29
N LEU A 174 7.50 12.74 4.39
CA LEU A 174 8.35 12.12 5.42
C LEU A 174 9.79 11.82 4.95
N ARG A 175 10.08 11.88 3.65
CA ARG A 175 11.37 11.43 3.08
C ARG A 175 12.61 12.04 3.72
N LEU A 176 12.55 13.31 4.14
CA LEU A 176 13.70 13.99 4.77
C LEU A 176 13.91 13.51 6.22
N ASN A 177 12.84 13.15 6.94
CA ASN A 177 12.93 12.61 8.31
C ASN A 177 13.53 11.21 8.36
N VAL A 178 13.49 10.47 7.24
CA VAL A 178 13.97 9.09 7.12
C VAL A 178 15.11 8.96 6.11
N SER A 179 15.87 10.03 5.86
CA SER A 179 16.93 10.09 4.84
C SER A 179 18.02 9.01 4.97
N ASN A 180 18.12 8.34 6.13
CA ASN A 180 19.08 7.27 6.39
C ASN A 180 18.52 5.87 6.07
N GLN A 181 17.22 5.74 5.77
CA GLN A 181 16.62 4.46 5.39
C GLN A 181 17.26 3.94 4.11
N ARG A 182 17.50 2.63 4.07
CA ARG A 182 18.02 1.91 2.90
C ARG A 182 16.93 1.27 2.05
N LEU A 183 15.68 1.38 2.49
CA LEU A 183 14.50 0.98 1.76
C LEU A 183 13.53 2.16 1.67
N ALA A 184 12.83 2.25 0.53
CA ALA A 184 11.78 3.24 0.33
C ALA A 184 10.71 3.15 1.42
N ILE A 185 10.05 4.28 1.71
CA ILE A 185 8.89 4.29 2.61
C ILE A 185 7.80 3.40 2.04
N ASN A 186 7.51 3.56 0.75
CA ASN A 186 6.48 2.79 0.05
C ASN A 186 7.08 1.54 -0.58
N VAL A 187 6.57 0.38 -0.19
CA VAL A 187 6.97 -0.93 -0.72
C VAL A 187 5.73 -1.65 -1.23
N SER A 188 5.73 -2.12 -2.48
CA SER A 188 4.60 -2.86 -3.06
C SER A 188 5.01 -4.29 -3.42
N LEU A 189 4.15 -5.24 -3.08
CA LEU A 189 4.24 -6.63 -3.49
C LEU A 189 3.28 -6.98 -4.63
N SER A 190 2.57 -5.97 -5.15
CA SER A 190 1.56 -6.11 -6.19
C SER A 190 1.82 -5.15 -7.35
N GLY A 191 3.08 -5.05 -7.80
CA GLY A 191 3.48 -4.14 -8.87
C GLY A 191 3.38 -2.66 -8.50
N ASN A 192 3.41 -1.77 -9.49
CA ASN A 192 3.23 -0.34 -9.27
C ASN A 192 1.77 -0.03 -8.96
N GLN A 193 1.53 0.70 -7.89
CA GLN A 193 0.19 0.98 -7.38
C GLN A 193 0.01 2.47 -7.21
N LEU A 194 -1.07 3.01 -7.81
CA LEU A 194 -1.38 4.44 -7.78
C LEU A 194 -1.37 4.99 -6.36
N MET A 195 -1.77 4.19 -5.35
CA MET A 195 -1.73 4.54 -3.93
C MET A 195 -0.34 5.01 -3.47
N GLN A 196 0.71 4.39 -3.98
CA GLN A 196 2.10 4.63 -3.59
C GLN A 196 2.86 5.57 -4.53
N GLU A 197 2.27 5.95 -5.67
CA GLU A 197 2.85 6.92 -6.62
C GLU A 197 3.00 8.29 -5.98
N SER A 198 4.19 8.87 -6.10
CA SER A 198 4.63 10.12 -5.44
C SER A 198 5.27 11.07 -6.46
N GLU A 199 5.51 12.31 -6.07
CA GLU A 199 6.25 13.26 -6.92
C GLU A 199 7.77 13.08 -6.78
N ALA A 200 8.26 12.68 -5.60
CA ALA A 200 9.70 12.62 -5.31
C ALA A 200 10.16 11.35 -4.58
N ALA A 201 9.37 10.83 -3.65
CA ALA A 201 9.70 9.66 -2.84
C ALA A 201 9.35 8.37 -3.60
N GLY A 202 10.26 7.89 -4.45
CA GLY A 202 10.04 6.67 -5.24
C GLY A 202 9.59 5.47 -4.39
N SER A 203 8.80 4.58 -4.99
CA SER A 203 8.37 3.32 -4.39
C SER A 203 9.34 2.18 -4.74
N TYR A 204 9.33 1.13 -3.92
CA TYR A 204 10.10 -0.09 -4.20
C TYR A 204 9.15 -1.26 -4.47
N VAL A 205 9.33 -1.95 -5.60
CA VAL A 205 8.55 -3.15 -5.92
C VAL A 205 9.35 -4.39 -5.56
N ILE A 206 8.71 -5.29 -4.82
CA ILE A 206 9.29 -6.56 -4.38
C ILE A 206 8.40 -7.73 -4.82
N GLY A 207 9.00 -8.87 -5.13
CA GLY A 207 8.26 -10.07 -5.49
C GLY A 207 7.58 -10.71 -4.25
N PRO A 208 6.64 -11.64 -4.46
CA PRO A 208 5.94 -12.31 -3.36
C PRO A 208 6.87 -13.15 -2.48
N ASN A 209 8.09 -13.47 -2.95
CA ASN A 209 9.09 -14.28 -2.22
C ASN A 209 10.32 -13.49 -1.76
N GLY A 210 10.39 -12.19 -2.04
CA GLY A 210 11.57 -11.37 -1.74
C GLY A 210 11.99 -10.44 -2.89
N PRO A 211 13.12 -9.73 -2.73
CA PRO A 211 13.61 -8.76 -3.70
C PRO A 211 13.94 -9.44 -5.03
N LEU A 212 13.56 -8.77 -6.12
CA LEU A 212 13.77 -9.27 -7.46
C LEU A 212 15.18 -8.86 -7.91
N ALA A 213 16.06 -9.85 -8.07
CA ALA A 213 17.37 -9.63 -8.68
C ALA A 213 17.23 -9.37 -10.19
N PHE A 214 18.22 -8.69 -10.77
CA PHE A 214 18.35 -8.61 -12.21
C PHE A 214 18.59 -10.02 -12.76
N LEU A 215 17.86 -10.41 -13.80
CA LEU A 215 18.12 -11.67 -14.51
C LEU A 215 19.58 -11.67 -14.97
N GLY A 216 20.33 -12.71 -14.58
CA GLY A 216 21.74 -12.80 -14.92
C GLY A 216 22.71 -12.26 -13.87
N PHE A 217 22.22 -11.76 -12.73
CA PHE A 217 23.05 -11.23 -11.64
C PHE A 217 23.13 -12.18 -10.43
N ASP A 218 22.54 -13.37 -10.56
CA ASP A 218 22.50 -14.40 -9.53
C ASP A 218 23.92 -14.90 -9.18
N THR A 219 24.19 -15.19 -7.92
CA THR A 219 25.51 -15.74 -7.51
C THR A 219 25.65 -17.24 -7.81
N GLU A 220 24.53 -17.92 -8.08
CA GLU A 220 24.50 -19.33 -8.42
C GLU A 220 24.05 -19.49 -9.87
N ARG A 221 24.81 -20.25 -10.66
CA ARG A 221 24.45 -20.56 -12.04
C ARG A 221 23.33 -21.63 -12.03
N PRO A 222 22.11 -21.32 -12.50
CA PRO A 222 21.12 -22.35 -12.70
C PRO A 222 21.64 -23.35 -13.74
N SER A 223 21.58 -24.64 -13.44
CA SER A 223 22.03 -25.72 -14.34
C SER A 223 21.30 -25.74 -15.69
N SER A 224 20.16 -25.03 -15.80
CA SER A 224 19.37 -24.82 -17.01
C SER A 224 19.81 -23.64 -17.88
N MET A 225 20.80 -22.84 -17.48
CA MET A 225 21.19 -21.61 -18.20
C MET A 225 22.61 -21.65 -18.81
N ASN A 226 22.70 -21.16 -20.05
CA ASN A 226 23.93 -21.00 -20.85
C ASN A 226 24.58 -19.61 -20.69
N TYR A 227 24.51 -19.02 -19.49
CA TYR A 227 25.26 -17.80 -19.17
C TYR A 227 26.06 -17.96 -17.88
N LEU A 228 27.10 -17.13 -17.72
CA LEU A 228 27.91 -17.01 -16.51
C LEU A 228 27.45 -15.74 -15.78
N PRO A 229 26.58 -15.85 -14.76
CA PRO A 229 25.92 -14.70 -14.13
C PRO A 229 26.91 -13.61 -13.67
N ASP A 230 28.00 -14.01 -13.01
CA ASP A 230 29.04 -13.08 -12.53
C ASP A 230 29.64 -12.26 -13.68
N LYS A 231 29.80 -12.84 -14.87
CA LYS A 231 30.35 -12.11 -16.03
C LYS A 231 29.37 -11.10 -16.59
N GLN A 232 28.07 -11.40 -16.61
CA GLN A 232 27.05 -10.46 -17.06
C GLN A 232 26.98 -9.25 -16.13
N ARG A 233 27.00 -9.49 -14.82
CA ARG A 233 27.06 -8.43 -13.80
C ARG A 233 28.31 -7.56 -13.94
N ILE A 234 29.48 -8.17 -14.15
CA ILE A 234 30.74 -7.43 -14.36
C ILE A 234 30.63 -6.52 -15.58
N VAL A 235 30.21 -7.06 -16.74
CA VAL A 235 30.10 -6.28 -17.98
C VAL A 235 29.07 -5.16 -17.83
N PHE A 236 27.92 -5.45 -17.23
CA PHE A 236 26.89 -4.44 -17.01
C PHE A 236 27.38 -3.32 -16.09
N ASN A 237 28.08 -3.66 -15.00
CA ASN A 237 28.71 -2.69 -14.11
C ASN A 237 29.76 -1.83 -14.83
N GLN A 238 30.54 -2.42 -15.74
CA GLN A 238 31.49 -1.66 -16.57
C GLN A 238 30.78 -0.66 -17.50
N ILE A 239 29.66 -1.06 -18.11
CA ILE A 239 28.84 -0.19 -18.95
C ILE A 239 28.34 0.99 -18.13
N ILE A 240 27.62 0.74 -17.02
CA ILE A 240 27.02 1.83 -16.23
C ILE A 240 28.05 2.66 -15.44
N SER A 241 29.30 2.20 -15.31
CA SER A 241 30.39 2.97 -14.68
C SER A 241 31.24 3.74 -15.71
N ALA A 242 30.94 3.62 -17.00
CA ALA A 242 31.66 4.33 -18.04
C ALA A 242 31.38 5.84 -17.98
N ASN A 243 32.34 6.63 -18.47
CA ASN A 243 32.16 8.07 -18.60
C ASN A 243 31.35 8.39 -19.86
N TYR A 244 30.11 8.81 -19.66
CA TYR A 244 29.23 9.28 -20.72
C TYR A 244 29.22 10.80 -20.80
N THR A 245 29.13 11.35 -22.02
CA THR A 245 28.96 12.79 -22.26
C THR A 245 27.49 13.16 -22.51
N ASN A 246 26.66 12.20 -22.94
CA ASN A 246 25.24 12.41 -23.15
C ASN A 246 24.46 12.36 -21.83
N LEU A 247 23.62 13.36 -21.58
CA LEU A 247 22.82 13.47 -20.36
C LEU A 247 21.88 12.28 -20.14
N TYR A 248 21.30 11.71 -21.20
CA TYR A 248 20.42 10.53 -21.09
C TYR A 248 21.21 9.28 -20.71
N GLU A 249 22.40 9.09 -21.27
CA GLU A 249 23.27 7.96 -20.93
C GLU A 249 23.75 8.05 -19.47
N GLN A 250 24.13 9.25 -19.03
CA GLN A 250 24.47 9.52 -17.62
C GLN A 250 23.29 9.20 -16.70
N ALA A 251 22.10 9.73 -16.99
CA ALA A 251 20.91 9.50 -16.18
C ALA A 251 20.52 8.01 -16.14
N PHE A 252 20.60 7.31 -17.27
CA PHE A 252 20.35 5.87 -17.34
C PHE A 252 21.36 5.10 -16.49
N ALA A 253 22.65 5.34 -16.68
CA ALA A 253 23.72 4.70 -15.92
C ALA A 253 23.55 4.90 -14.40
N GLU A 254 23.22 6.13 -13.98
CA GLU A 254 22.92 6.45 -12.59
C GLU A 254 21.68 5.71 -12.04
N ILE A 255 20.58 5.67 -12.79
CA ILE A 255 19.35 4.97 -12.37
C ILE A 255 19.64 3.48 -12.21
N GLN A 256 20.32 2.87 -13.18
CA GLN A 256 20.67 1.45 -13.12
C GLN A 256 21.63 1.13 -11.98
N GLY A 257 22.66 1.97 -11.76
CA GLY A 257 23.60 1.81 -10.66
C GLY A 257 22.90 1.90 -9.29
N ARG A 258 22.00 2.88 -9.11
CA ARG A 258 21.17 2.97 -7.91
C ARG A 258 20.25 1.77 -7.73
N ALA A 259 19.64 1.27 -8.80
CA ALA A 259 18.77 0.10 -8.74
C ALA A 259 19.52 -1.15 -8.28
N ILE A 260 20.72 -1.41 -8.84
CA ILE A 260 21.58 -2.53 -8.42
C ILE A 260 21.96 -2.42 -6.95
N ALA A 261 22.49 -1.25 -6.54
CA ALA A 261 22.90 -1.03 -5.15
C ALA A 261 21.74 -1.22 -4.16
N ASN A 262 20.54 -0.73 -4.50
CA ASN A 262 19.34 -0.91 -3.69
C ASN A 262 18.95 -2.39 -3.59
N VAL A 263 18.86 -3.10 -4.73
CA VAL A 263 18.51 -4.52 -4.77
C VAL A 263 19.50 -5.35 -3.96
N ASP A 264 20.81 -5.11 -4.10
CA ASP A 264 21.83 -5.84 -3.34
C ASP A 264 21.71 -5.58 -1.83
N SER A 265 21.52 -4.32 -1.42
CA SER A 265 21.36 -3.97 -0.01
C SER A 265 20.11 -4.62 0.59
N VAL A 266 19.00 -4.61 -0.14
CA VAL A 266 17.74 -5.22 0.33
C VAL A 266 17.84 -6.74 0.32
N ASN A 267 18.42 -7.35 -0.71
CA ASN A 267 18.64 -8.80 -0.77
C ASN A 267 19.54 -9.30 0.35
N SER A 268 20.67 -8.62 0.60
CA SER A 268 21.59 -8.99 1.67
C SER A 268 20.88 -8.96 3.03
N ALA A 269 20.12 -7.90 3.32
CA ALA A 269 19.33 -7.84 4.54
C ALA A 269 18.25 -8.93 4.58
N PHE A 270 17.45 -9.09 3.53
CA PHE A 270 16.35 -10.04 3.48
C PHE A 270 16.81 -11.50 3.61
N ASN A 271 17.97 -11.86 3.06
CA ASN A 271 18.56 -13.19 3.20
C ASN A 271 19.08 -13.46 4.61
N SER A 272 19.38 -12.42 5.39
CA SER A 272 19.70 -12.53 6.82
C SER A 272 18.46 -12.60 7.73
N ALA A 273 17.25 -12.49 7.17
CA ALA A 273 16.02 -12.55 7.95
C ALA A 273 15.91 -13.90 8.68
N PRO A 274 15.68 -13.90 10.00
CA PRO A 274 15.46 -15.15 10.73
C PRO A 274 14.24 -15.88 10.17
N PRO A 275 14.25 -17.24 10.19
CA PRO A 275 13.08 -18.01 9.79
C PRO A 275 11.91 -17.69 10.73
N LEU A 276 10.72 -17.49 10.16
CA LEU A 276 9.49 -17.38 10.93
C LEU A 276 9.00 -18.78 11.31
N THR A 277 8.68 -18.98 12.58
CA THR A 277 8.04 -20.18 13.11
C THR A 277 6.53 -20.15 12.91
N THR A 278 5.93 -18.95 12.87
CA THR A 278 4.50 -18.76 12.56
C THR A 278 4.15 -19.40 11.21
N PRO A 279 3.17 -20.30 11.15
CA PRO A 279 2.74 -20.91 9.90
C PRO A 279 1.99 -19.90 9.03
N PHE A 280 2.27 -19.93 7.72
CA PHE A 280 1.55 -19.15 6.70
C PHE A 280 0.85 -20.10 5.73
N PRO A 281 -0.44 -19.86 5.40
CA PRO A 281 -1.11 -20.51 4.28
C PRO A 281 -0.34 -20.41 2.96
N THR A 282 -0.70 -21.27 1.99
CA THR A 282 -0.04 -21.31 0.67
C THR A 282 -0.59 -20.31 -0.34
N SER A 283 -1.56 -19.48 0.04
CA SER A 283 -2.18 -18.50 -0.86
C SER A 283 -1.20 -17.38 -1.25
N SER A 284 -1.45 -16.75 -2.40
CA SER A 284 -0.63 -15.62 -2.86
C SER A 284 -0.60 -14.45 -1.87
N LEU A 285 -1.74 -14.12 -1.25
CA LEU A 285 -1.80 -13.06 -0.24
C LEU A 285 -0.97 -13.41 1.00
N SER A 286 -1.06 -14.66 1.46
CA SER A 286 -0.29 -15.14 2.60
C SER A 286 1.22 -15.09 2.33
N GLN A 287 1.66 -15.48 1.13
CA GLN A 287 3.06 -15.36 0.72
C GLN A 287 3.55 -13.91 0.70
N GLN A 288 2.74 -12.98 0.16
CA GLN A 288 3.06 -11.55 0.19
C GLN A 288 3.21 -11.05 1.63
N LEU A 289 2.26 -11.35 2.51
CA LEU A 289 2.32 -10.96 3.92
C LEU A 289 3.49 -11.61 4.68
N LYS A 290 3.85 -12.86 4.35
CA LYS A 290 5.06 -13.52 4.88
C LYS A 290 6.32 -12.75 4.50
N THR A 291 6.41 -12.30 3.24
CA THR A 291 7.53 -11.49 2.76
C THR A 291 7.58 -10.12 3.45
N VAL A 292 6.43 -9.49 3.70
CA VAL A 292 6.37 -8.26 4.51
C VAL A 292 6.87 -8.50 5.93
N ALA A 293 6.44 -9.57 6.60
CA ALA A 293 6.92 -9.92 7.95
C ALA A 293 8.45 -10.15 7.97
N ARG A 294 9.00 -10.84 6.97
CA ARG A 294 10.45 -11.04 6.81
C ARG A 294 11.21 -9.73 6.54
N LEU A 295 10.64 -8.78 5.81
CA LEU A 295 11.26 -7.45 5.66
C LEU A 295 11.26 -6.68 6.99
N ILE A 296 10.17 -6.76 7.74
CA ILE A 296 10.04 -6.11 9.06
C ILE A 296 11.03 -6.71 10.08
N SER A 297 11.34 -8.01 10.00
CA SER A 297 12.32 -8.64 10.88
C SER A 297 13.74 -8.11 10.68
N VAL A 298 14.05 -7.58 9.50
CA VAL A 298 15.36 -6.98 9.16
C VAL A 298 15.35 -5.46 9.11
N ARG A 299 14.34 -4.83 9.72
CA ARG A 299 14.14 -3.38 9.76
C ARG A 299 15.36 -2.59 10.24
N GLU A 300 16.09 -3.11 11.22
CA GLU A 300 17.28 -2.43 11.75
C GLU A 300 18.42 -2.40 10.74
N SER A 301 18.66 -3.51 10.03
CA SER A 301 19.66 -3.61 8.95
C SER A 301 19.36 -2.64 7.80
N LEU A 302 18.09 -2.41 7.52
CA LEU A 302 17.61 -1.47 6.50
C LEU A 302 17.32 -0.06 7.04
N GLN A 303 17.58 0.17 8.33
CA GLN A 303 17.36 1.44 9.04
C GLN A 303 15.92 1.98 8.90
N MET A 304 14.95 1.08 8.74
CA MET A 304 13.53 1.35 8.55
C MET A 304 12.95 2.08 9.77
N LYS A 305 12.26 3.20 9.52
CA LYS A 305 11.56 4.01 10.53
C LYS A 305 10.10 4.24 10.17
N ARG A 306 9.78 4.46 8.89
CA ARG A 306 8.40 4.63 8.38
C ARG A 306 8.21 3.83 7.11
N GLN A 307 7.29 2.87 7.15
CA GLN A 307 7.02 1.95 6.05
C GLN A 307 5.52 1.91 5.75
N ILE A 308 5.18 1.89 4.46
CA ILE A 308 3.84 1.58 3.98
C ILE A 308 4.00 0.44 2.99
N PHE A 309 3.54 -0.74 3.38
CA PHE A 309 3.50 -1.92 2.51
C PHE A 309 2.16 -1.99 1.80
N PHE A 310 2.18 -2.37 0.53
CA PHE A 310 0.98 -2.68 -0.25
C PHE A 310 1.04 -4.14 -0.69
N VAL A 311 0.06 -4.91 -0.26
CA VAL A 311 -0.19 -6.29 -0.70
C VAL A 311 -1.60 -6.35 -1.25
N ALA A 312 -1.87 -7.32 -2.11
CA ALA A 312 -3.21 -7.42 -2.67
C ALA A 312 -3.62 -8.84 -3.00
N THR A 313 -4.93 -9.01 -3.11
CA THR A 313 -5.57 -10.18 -3.66
C THR A 313 -6.71 -9.74 -4.59
N GLY A 314 -7.00 -10.54 -5.60
CA GLY A 314 -8.08 -10.28 -6.56
C GLY A 314 -9.17 -11.32 -6.53
N GLY A 315 -10.07 -11.26 -7.51
CA GLY A 315 -11.17 -12.21 -7.69
C GLY A 315 -12.49 -11.79 -7.05
N PHE A 316 -12.56 -10.61 -6.42
CA PHE A 316 -13.77 -10.16 -5.74
C PHE A 316 -14.88 -9.66 -6.67
N ASP A 317 -14.59 -9.50 -7.96
CA ASP A 317 -15.59 -9.24 -9.00
C ASP A 317 -16.19 -10.58 -9.48
N SER A 318 -16.94 -11.22 -8.60
CA SER A 318 -17.44 -12.58 -8.77
C SER A 318 -18.64 -12.70 -9.71
N HIS A 319 -19.25 -11.58 -10.13
CA HIS A 319 -20.47 -11.55 -10.92
C HIS A 319 -21.55 -12.50 -10.34
N ASP A 320 -22.05 -13.44 -11.14
CA ASP A 320 -23.09 -14.40 -10.76
C ASP A 320 -22.55 -15.51 -9.83
N ASP A 321 -21.22 -15.68 -9.72
CA ASP A 321 -20.56 -16.74 -8.96
C ASP A 321 -20.29 -16.35 -7.49
N GLN A 322 -20.91 -15.28 -7.00
CA GLN A 322 -20.68 -14.73 -5.66
C GLN A 322 -20.78 -15.77 -4.54
N ILE A 323 -21.84 -16.60 -4.56
CA ILE A 323 -22.07 -17.63 -3.53
C ILE A 323 -20.96 -18.70 -3.56
N GLN A 324 -20.43 -19.01 -4.75
CA GLN A 324 -19.39 -20.01 -4.93
C GLN A 324 -17.99 -19.46 -4.56
N ASN A 325 -17.67 -18.25 -5.02
CA ASN A 325 -16.31 -17.72 -4.97
C ASN A 325 -16.00 -16.94 -3.69
N GLN A 326 -16.93 -16.11 -3.21
CA GLN A 326 -16.68 -15.22 -2.07
C GLN A 326 -16.25 -15.95 -0.79
N PRO A 327 -16.82 -17.12 -0.42
CA PRO A 327 -16.38 -17.84 0.78
C PRO A 327 -14.88 -18.15 0.79
N GLY A 328 -14.34 -18.62 -0.35
CA GLY A 328 -12.91 -18.92 -0.48
C GLY A 328 -12.02 -17.66 -0.44
N LEU A 329 -12.48 -16.58 -1.07
CA LEU A 329 -11.77 -15.28 -1.05
C LEU A 329 -11.70 -14.70 0.36
N LEU A 330 -12.82 -14.73 1.10
CA LEU A 330 -12.87 -14.23 2.48
C LEU A 330 -12.10 -15.14 3.45
N SER A 331 -12.11 -16.46 3.27
CA SER A 331 -11.26 -17.38 4.06
C SER A 331 -9.79 -17.04 3.87
N ASN A 332 -9.35 -16.86 2.61
CA ASN A 332 -7.98 -16.49 2.28
C ASN A 332 -7.56 -15.17 2.94
N VAL A 333 -8.38 -14.12 2.83
CA VAL A 333 -8.11 -12.83 3.51
C VAL A 333 -8.01 -13.04 5.03
N SER A 334 -8.98 -13.75 5.60
CA SER A 334 -9.08 -13.97 7.03
C SER A 334 -7.85 -14.70 7.59
N GLU A 335 -7.48 -15.82 6.98
CA GLU A 335 -6.33 -16.64 7.40
C GLU A 335 -5.00 -15.93 7.16
N SER A 336 -4.86 -15.22 6.04
CA SER A 336 -3.61 -14.51 5.69
C SER A 336 -3.33 -13.35 6.64
N ILE A 337 -4.34 -12.56 7.01
CA ILE A 337 -4.20 -11.47 7.98
C ILE A 337 -3.85 -12.03 9.37
N ASN A 338 -4.51 -13.10 9.79
CA ASN A 338 -4.22 -13.72 11.09
C ASN A 338 -2.80 -14.29 11.17
N ALA A 339 -2.33 -14.98 10.12
CA ALA A 339 -0.95 -15.45 10.05
C ALA A 339 0.05 -14.29 10.12
N PHE A 340 -0.23 -13.19 9.40
CA PHE A 340 0.60 -11.99 9.47
C PHE A 340 0.64 -11.38 10.87
N TYR A 341 -0.52 -11.19 11.50
CA TYR A 341 -0.61 -10.64 12.86
C TYR A 341 0.17 -11.51 13.86
N ASN A 342 0.04 -12.84 13.79
CA ASN A 342 0.82 -13.76 14.63
C ASN A 342 2.33 -13.63 14.39
N ALA A 343 2.77 -13.43 13.14
CA ALA A 343 4.17 -13.17 12.86
C ALA A 343 4.63 -11.83 13.43
N THR A 344 3.79 -10.79 13.47
CA THR A 344 4.15 -9.53 14.16
C THR A 344 4.29 -9.72 15.67
N ILE A 345 3.52 -10.61 16.29
CA ILE A 345 3.68 -10.99 17.70
C ILE A 345 5.02 -11.72 17.88
N GLU A 346 5.31 -12.73 17.05
CA GLU A 346 6.58 -13.47 17.07
C GLU A 346 7.79 -12.53 16.97
N LEU A 347 7.70 -11.53 16.11
CA LEU A 347 8.75 -10.53 15.89
C LEU A 347 8.80 -9.43 16.96
N GLY A 348 7.84 -9.40 17.90
CA GLY A 348 7.75 -8.40 18.95
C GLY A 348 7.44 -6.98 18.44
N VAL A 349 6.66 -6.87 17.34
CA VAL A 349 6.37 -5.59 16.66
C VAL A 349 4.87 -5.35 16.42
N SER A 350 3.99 -6.13 17.06
CA SER A 350 2.54 -6.05 16.85
C SER A 350 1.93 -4.71 17.28
N SER A 351 2.65 -3.88 18.04
CA SER A 351 2.21 -2.54 18.43
C SER A 351 2.72 -1.44 17.50
N GLU A 352 3.57 -1.78 16.54
CA GLU A 352 4.29 -0.89 15.64
C GLU A 352 3.82 -0.97 14.19
N VAL A 353 3.05 -2.00 13.84
CA VAL A 353 2.65 -2.37 12.47
C VAL A 353 1.14 -2.23 12.27
#